data_AF-A0A8J9T8V0-F1
#
_entry.id   AF-A0A8J9T8V0-F1
#
_cell.length_a   1.000
_cell.length_b   1.000
_cell.length_c   1.000
_cell.angle_alpha   90.00
_cell.angle_beta   90.00
_cell.angle_gamma   90.00
#
_symmetry.space_group_name_H-M   'P 1'
#
loop_
_entity.id
_entity.type
_entity.pdbx_description
1 polymer ?
#
loop_
_entity_poly.entity_id
_entity_poly.type
_entity_poly.pdbx_seq_one_letter_code
_entity_poly.pdbx_strand_id
1 'polypeptide(L)'
;VVFVLAFWGAGLPVIMNPSNGIAVRDDTVTNANLYFFSWLSLAATLFLGASLAQERTGMNVHEMATASPKTTRWFGLAASSLVVMGAAVRIFREVCEDALPVVQEGAFCKRSKLAISVGVVSFVLSSAVAYLSSQRSNAVMPILAETGLTTLLLIMWCFAVGYVTFGLTSPGSKIGNLYFATWISFILAVFLFGQAFRDYVSGRMNANSASDGPTAEDHQMHESTPEIPDDDQI
;
A
#
# COMPACT_ATOMS: atom_id res chain seq x y z
N VAL A 1 2.21 0.70 -21.34
CA VAL A 1 1.81 1.17 -19.99
C VAL A 1 1.54 2.67 -19.96
N VAL A 2 2.50 3.55 -20.26
CA VAL A 2 2.30 5.02 -20.19
C VAL A 2 1.10 5.49 -20.99
N PHE A 3 0.92 4.99 -22.22
CA PHE A 3 -0.25 5.26 -23.04
C PHE A 3 -1.57 4.81 -22.38
N VAL A 4 -1.59 3.61 -21.79
CA VAL A 4 -2.77 3.08 -21.09
C VAL A 4 -3.09 3.91 -19.84
N LEU A 5 -2.07 4.31 -19.07
CA LEU A 5 -2.22 5.23 -17.95
C LEU A 5 -2.76 6.59 -18.38
N ALA A 6 -2.29 7.12 -19.51
CA ALA A 6 -2.78 8.39 -20.05
C ALA A 6 -4.25 8.29 -20.48
N PHE A 7 -4.61 7.22 -21.21
CA PHE A 7 -5.99 6.96 -21.60
C PHE A 7 -6.91 6.76 -20.40
N TRP A 8 -6.45 6.02 -19.40
CA TRP A 8 -7.19 5.81 -18.16
C TRP A 8 -7.35 7.11 -17.38
N GLY A 9 -6.28 7.89 -17.24
CA GLY A 9 -6.28 9.17 -16.53
C GLY A 9 -7.15 10.24 -17.18
N ALA A 10 -7.27 10.22 -18.52
CA ALA A 10 -8.17 11.12 -19.25
C ALA A 10 -9.61 10.60 -19.30
N GLY A 11 -9.80 9.30 -19.50
CA GLY A 11 -11.13 8.68 -19.65
C GLY A 11 -11.89 8.57 -18.33
N LEU A 12 -11.20 8.30 -17.22
CA LEU A 12 -11.87 8.10 -15.94
C LEU A 12 -12.61 9.34 -15.44
N PRO A 13 -12.03 10.57 -15.48
CA PRO A 13 -12.78 11.78 -15.16
C PRO A 13 -14.03 11.94 -16.00
N VAL A 14 -14.00 11.61 -17.29
CA VAL A 14 -15.17 11.71 -18.19
C VAL A 14 -16.25 10.68 -17.82
N ILE A 15 -15.86 9.43 -17.61
CA ILE A 15 -16.78 8.31 -17.29
C ILE A 15 -17.40 8.50 -15.90
N MET A 16 -16.60 8.92 -14.93
CA MET A 16 -16.99 9.05 -13.53
C MET A 16 -17.60 10.40 -13.16
N ASN A 17 -17.61 11.38 -14.07
CA ASN A 17 -18.25 12.67 -13.82
C ASN A 17 -19.77 12.48 -13.71
N PRO A 18 -20.38 12.79 -12.54
CA PRO A 18 -21.84 12.70 -12.38
C PRO A 18 -22.62 13.59 -13.36
N SER A 19 -22.04 14.71 -13.81
CA SER A 19 -22.66 15.62 -14.76
C SER A 19 -22.88 15.00 -16.14
N ASN A 20 -22.05 14.01 -16.52
CA ASN A 20 -22.22 13.31 -17.79
C ASN A 20 -23.26 12.18 -17.70
N GLY A 21 -23.56 11.69 -16.48
CA GLY A 21 -24.58 10.66 -16.26
C GLY A 21 -24.28 9.30 -16.91
N ILE A 22 -23.01 9.00 -17.25
CA ILE A 22 -22.61 7.79 -17.99
C ILE A 22 -22.50 6.59 -17.05
N ALA A 23 -21.58 6.63 -16.07
CA ALA A 23 -21.44 5.57 -15.05
C ALA A 23 -22.08 5.93 -13.70
N VAL A 24 -22.12 7.23 -13.38
CA VAL A 24 -22.61 7.78 -12.11
C VAL A 24 -23.56 8.93 -12.43
N ARG A 25 -24.66 9.05 -11.67
CA ARG A 25 -25.60 10.18 -11.69
C ARG A 25 -26.02 10.51 -10.27
N ASP A 26 -25.96 11.77 -9.87
CA ASP A 26 -26.35 12.23 -8.51
C ASP A 26 -25.67 11.45 -7.36
N ASP A 27 -24.41 11.09 -7.58
CA ASP A 27 -23.58 10.22 -6.71
C ASP A 27 -24.10 8.78 -6.54
N THR A 28 -24.99 8.33 -7.41
CA THR A 28 -25.44 6.94 -7.48
C THR A 28 -24.88 6.26 -8.72
N VAL A 29 -24.47 4.99 -8.59
CA VAL A 29 -23.95 4.22 -9.71
C VAL A 29 -25.12 3.81 -10.61
N THR A 30 -25.20 4.38 -11.81
CA THR A 30 -26.27 4.08 -12.79
C THR A 30 -25.90 2.92 -13.72
N ASN A 31 -24.61 2.78 -14.04
CA ASN A 31 -24.10 1.68 -14.85
C ASN A 31 -22.98 0.96 -14.10
N ALA A 32 -23.37 -0.08 -13.34
CA ALA A 32 -22.46 -0.86 -12.52
C ALA A 32 -21.33 -1.51 -13.34
N ASN A 33 -21.65 -2.05 -14.52
CA ASN A 33 -20.65 -2.69 -15.38
C ASN A 33 -19.55 -1.68 -15.76
N LEU A 34 -19.92 -0.54 -16.33
CA LEU A 34 -18.96 0.48 -16.75
C LEU A 34 -18.15 1.00 -15.55
N TYR A 35 -18.82 1.21 -14.41
CA TYR A 35 -18.18 1.61 -13.16
C TYR A 35 -17.11 0.59 -12.73
N PHE A 36 -17.47 -0.68 -12.52
CA PHE A 36 -16.51 -1.70 -12.06
C PHE A 36 -15.45 -2.04 -13.11
N PHE A 37 -15.76 -2.04 -14.40
CA PHE A 37 -14.75 -2.26 -15.44
C PHE A 37 -13.70 -1.16 -15.49
N SER A 38 -14.05 0.10 -15.20
CA SER A 38 -13.05 1.18 -15.11
C SER A 38 -12.11 1.01 -13.90
N TRP A 39 -12.61 0.47 -12.79
CA TRP A 39 -11.81 0.08 -11.61
C TRP A 39 -10.91 -1.13 -11.90
N LEU A 40 -11.42 -2.15 -12.58
CA LEU A 40 -10.62 -3.29 -13.01
C LEU A 40 -9.56 -2.87 -14.03
N SER A 41 -9.88 -1.95 -14.94
CA SER A 41 -8.92 -1.35 -15.86
C SER A 41 -7.82 -0.59 -15.13
N LEU A 42 -8.14 0.13 -14.04
CA LEU A 42 -7.12 0.74 -13.18
C LEU A 42 -6.20 -0.34 -12.61
N ALA A 43 -6.77 -1.36 -11.98
CA ALA A 43 -6.02 -2.45 -11.35
C ALA A 43 -5.08 -3.14 -12.35
N ALA A 44 -5.58 -3.45 -13.56
CA ALA A 44 -4.79 -4.03 -14.63
C ALA A 44 -3.66 -3.09 -15.09
N THR A 45 -3.93 -1.78 -15.20
CA THR A 45 -2.91 -0.80 -15.62
C THR A 45 -1.82 -0.62 -14.57
N LEU A 46 -2.18 -0.61 -13.28
CA LEU A 46 -1.23 -0.58 -12.17
C LEU A 46 -0.39 -1.85 -12.13
N PHE A 47 -1.02 -3.02 -12.34
CA PHE A 47 -0.31 -4.29 -12.42
C PHE A 47 0.73 -4.27 -13.54
N LEU A 48 0.33 -3.89 -14.75
CA LEU A 48 1.26 -3.75 -15.88
C LEU A 48 2.35 -2.70 -15.62
N GLY A 49 2.01 -1.61 -14.93
CA GLY A 49 2.97 -0.58 -14.56
C GLY A 49 4.00 -1.07 -13.54
N ALA A 50 3.58 -1.85 -12.55
CA ALA A 50 4.47 -2.49 -11.60
C ALA A 50 5.38 -3.50 -12.31
N SER A 51 4.84 -4.35 -13.20
CA SER A 51 5.64 -5.31 -13.97
C SER A 51 6.69 -4.62 -14.85
N LEU A 52 6.32 -3.53 -15.54
CA LEU A 52 7.27 -2.77 -16.36
C LEU A 52 8.34 -2.06 -15.53
N ALA A 53 7.97 -1.50 -14.38
CA ALA A 53 8.93 -0.87 -13.47
C ALA A 53 9.95 -1.91 -12.99
N GLN A 54 9.49 -3.11 -12.64
CA GLN A 54 10.34 -4.23 -12.24
C GLN A 54 11.28 -4.68 -13.36
N GLU A 55 10.78 -4.81 -14.60
CA GLU A 55 11.59 -5.18 -15.77
C GLU A 55 12.72 -4.17 -16.00
N ARG A 56 12.42 -2.87 -15.94
CA ARG A 56 13.44 -1.82 -16.11
C ARG A 56 14.48 -1.78 -15.01
N THR A 57 14.15 -2.22 -13.80
CA THR A 57 15.13 -2.34 -12.71
C THR A 57 16.04 -3.55 -12.84
N GLY A 58 15.88 -4.38 -13.88
CA GLY A 58 16.72 -5.56 -14.10
C GLY A 58 16.43 -6.71 -13.12
N MET A 59 15.26 -6.70 -12.47
CA MET A 59 14.83 -7.85 -11.66
C MET A 59 14.48 -9.01 -12.59
N ASN A 60 15.05 -10.20 -12.32
CA ASN A 60 14.84 -11.38 -13.14
C ASN A 60 13.34 -11.73 -13.22
N VAL A 61 12.85 -12.08 -14.41
CA VAL A 61 11.43 -12.44 -14.66
C VAL A 61 10.99 -13.65 -13.81
N HIS A 62 11.91 -14.54 -13.46
CA HIS A 62 11.62 -15.66 -12.56
C HIS A 62 11.37 -15.19 -11.12
N GLU A 63 12.03 -14.11 -10.71
CA GLU A 63 11.82 -13.43 -9.44
C GLU A 63 10.54 -12.57 -9.44
N MET A 64 9.96 -12.25 -10.62
CA MET A 64 8.66 -11.58 -10.74
C MET A 64 7.50 -12.47 -10.28
N ALA A 65 7.56 -13.78 -10.53
CA ALA A 65 6.57 -14.73 -10.01
C ALA A 65 6.61 -14.78 -8.46
N THR A 66 7.77 -14.47 -7.88
CA THR A 66 7.97 -14.32 -6.44
C THR A 66 8.00 -12.86 -5.97
N ALA A 67 7.67 -11.90 -6.85
CA ALA A 67 7.76 -10.48 -6.53
C ALA A 67 7.01 -10.25 -5.23
N SER A 68 7.72 -9.72 -4.23
CA SER A 68 7.20 -9.64 -2.88
C SER A 68 5.81 -9.02 -2.93
N PRO A 69 4.76 -9.75 -2.52
CA PRO A 69 3.38 -9.26 -2.54
C PRO A 69 3.24 -7.86 -1.88
N LYS A 70 4.21 -7.49 -1.06
CA LYS A 70 4.39 -6.23 -0.36
C LYS A 70 4.51 -5.01 -1.29
N THR A 71 5.35 -5.06 -2.33
CA THR A 71 5.55 -3.93 -3.25
C THR A 71 4.25 -3.60 -4.01
N THR A 72 3.54 -4.63 -4.47
CA THR A 72 2.23 -4.48 -5.12
C THR A 72 1.20 -3.83 -4.20
N ARG A 73 1.21 -4.15 -2.90
CA ARG A 73 0.32 -3.51 -1.92
C ARG A 73 0.66 -2.03 -1.72
N TRP A 74 1.94 -1.67 -1.69
CA TRP A 74 2.35 -0.25 -1.60
C TRP A 74 1.88 0.55 -2.82
N PHE A 75 2.01 0.03 -4.04
CA PHE A 75 1.46 0.66 -5.24
C PHE A 75 -0.08 0.73 -5.22
N GLY A 76 -0.75 -0.33 -4.76
CA GLY A 76 -2.20 -0.32 -4.57
C GLY A 76 -2.65 0.75 -3.58
N LEU A 77 -1.91 0.92 -2.48
CA LEU A 77 -2.21 1.94 -1.47
C LEU A 77 -2.00 3.33 -2.07
N ALA A 78 -0.93 3.55 -2.83
CA ALA A 78 -0.69 4.82 -3.52
C ALA A 78 -1.84 5.16 -4.48
N ALA A 79 -2.23 4.22 -5.34
CA ALA A 79 -3.28 4.45 -6.32
C ALA A 79 -4.65 4.70 -5.67
N SER A 80 -5.04 3.89 -4.69
CA SER A 80 -6.31 4.10 -3.97
C SER A 80 -6.31 5.43 -3.21
N SER A 81 -5.19 5.82 -2.59
CA SER A 81 -5.04 7.11 -1.92
C SER A 81 -5.15 8.29 -2.89
N LEU A 82 -4.61 8.14 -4.10
CA LEU A 82 -4.76 9.14 -5.18
C LEU A 82 -6.23 9.29 -5.60
N VAL A 83 -6.98 8.19 -5.68
CA VAL A 83 -8.43 8.24 -5.94
C VAL A 83 -9.19 8.88 -4.78
N VAL A 84 -8.86 8.58 -3.52
CA VAL A 84 -9.44 9.25 -2.34
C VAL A 84 -9.21 10.75 -2.41
N MET A 85 -7.97 11.17 -2.65
CA MET A 85 -7.61 12.58 -2.80
C MET A 85 -8.39 13.23 -3.95
N GLY A 86 -8.39 12.65 -5.15
CA GLY A 86 -9.06 13.21 -6.31
C GLY A 86 -10.58 13.33 -6.13
N ALA A 87 -11.22 12.28 -5.61
CA ALA A 87 -12.65 12.28 -5.33
C ALA A 87 -13.01 13.30 -4.24
N ALA A 88 -12.22 13.39 -3.17
CA ALA A 88 -12.46 14.34 -2.08
C ALA A 88 -12.23 15.80 -2.51
N VAL A 89 -11.21 16.08 -3.34
CA VAL A 89 -10.99 17.43 -3.92
C VAL A 89 -12.18 17.83 -4.77
N ARG A 90 -12.70 16.94 -5.62
CA ARG A 90 -13.87 17.23 -6.46
C ARG A 90 -15.09 17.59 -5.61
N ILE A 91 -15.42 16.76 -4.62
CA ILE A 91 -16.53 17.01 -3.68
C ILE A 91 -16.32 18.34 -2.93
N PHE A 92 -15.09 18.61 -2.49
CA PHE A 92 -14.77 19.85 -1.80
C PHE A 92 -14.99 21.09 -2.68
N ARG A 93 -14.56 21.04 -3.94
CA ARG A 93 -14.79 22.16 -4.88
C ARG A 93 -16.26 22.37 -5.18
N GLU A 94 -16.99 21.29 -5.50
CA GLU A 94 -18.40 21.36 -5.86
C GLU A 94 -19.31 21.83 -4.70
N VAL A 95 -18.98 21.48 -3.45
CA VAL A 95 -19.87 21.70 -2.30
C VAL A 95 -19.37 22.76 -1.32
N CYS A 96 -18.05 22.94 -1.17
CA CYS A 96 -17.46 23.73 -0.09
C CYS A 96 -16.73 25.00 -0.52
N GLU A 97 -16.30 25.13 -1.78
CA GLU A 97 -15.53 26.28 -2.25
C GLU A 97 -16.41 27.53 -2.40
N ASP A 98 -17.58 27.38 -3.02
CA ASP A 98 -18.55 28.46 -3.23
C ASP A 98 -19.67 28.51 -2.17
N ALA A 99 -19.49 27.76 -1.08
CA ALA A 99 -20.51 27.66 -0.04
C ALA A 99 -20.54 28.88 0.88
N LEU A 100 -21.72 29.18 1.44
CA LEU A 100 -21.83 30.18 2.51
C LEU A 100 -20.90 29.82 3.69
N PRO A 101 -20.35 30.81 4.43
CA PRO A 101 -19.41 30.56 5.53
C PRO A 101 -19.88 29.53 6.57
N VAL A 102 -21.19 29.53 6.86
CA VAL A 102 -21.83 28.56 7.78
C VAL A 102 -21.67 27.11 7.30
N VAL A 103 -21.74 26.88 5.99
CA VAL A 103 -21.57 25.55 5.38
C VAL A 103 -20.07 25.18 5.34
N GLN A 104 -19.21 26.15 5.06
CA GLN A 104 -17.76 25.96 4.99
C GLN A 104 -17.16 25.51 6.34
N GLU A 105 -17.70 26.01 7.46
CA GLU A 105 -17.32 25.59 8.81
C GLU A 105 -17.98 24.28 9.26
N GLY A 106 -18.91 23.75 8.45
CA GLY A 106 -19.65 22.53 8.70
C GLY A 106 -18.78 21.28 8.77
N ALA A 107 -19.30 20.25 9.44
CA ALA A 107 -18.61 18.97 9.59
C ALA A 107 -18.28 18.29 8.25
N PHE A 108 -19.13 18.48 7.22
CA PHE A 108 -18.94 17.92 5.89
C PHE A 108 -17.64 18.39 5.23
N CYS A 109 -17.40 19.70 5.21
CA CYS A 109 -16.21 20.29 4.60
C CYS A 109 -14.94 19.96 5.40
N LYS A 110 -15.02 19.92 6.73
CA LYS A 110 -13.91 19.47 7.59
C LYS A 110 -13.53 18.00 7.32
N ARG A 111 -14.51 17.11 7.17
CA ARG A 111 -14.29 15.70 6.80
C ARG A 111 -13.70 15.55 5.40
N SER A 112 -14.14 16.37 4.45
CA SER A 112 -13.59 16.38 3.09
C SER A 112 -12.11 16.82 3.09
N LYS A 113 -11.77 17.87 3.84
CA LYS A 113 -10.36 18.29 4.05
C LYS A 113 -9.52 17.17 4.66
N LEU A 114 -10.06 16.46 5.66
CA LEU A 114 -9.38 15.29 6.24
C LEU A 114 -9.12 14.20 5.19
N ALA A 115 -10.11 13.85 4.37
CA ALA A 115 -9.95 12.86 3.30
C ALA A 115 -8.86 13.25 2.29
N ILE A 116 -8.82 14.53 1.89
CA ILE A 116 -7.76 15.08 1.02
C ILE A 116 -6.39 14.89 1.68
N SER A 117 -6.24 15.34 2.93
CA SER A 117 -4.98 15.25 3.67
C SER A 117 -4.49 13.80 3.83
N VAL A 118 -5.38 12.90 4.25
CA VAL A 118 -5.05 11.46 4.41
C VAL A 118 -4.66 10.84 3.06
N GLY A 119 -5.37 11.19 1.98
CA GLY A 119 -5.05 10.73 0.63
C GLY A 119 -3.67 11.21 0.16
N VAL A 120 -3.34 12.49 0.35
CA VAL A 120 -2.02 13.06 -0.01
C VAL A 120 -0.90 12.41 0.79
N VAL A 121 -1.03 12.36 2.12
CA VAL A 121 0.00 11.79 3.00
C VAL A 121 0.24 10.32 2.67
N SER A 122 -0.84 9.54 2.51
CA SER A 122 -0.73 8.13 2.14
C SER A 122 -0.12 7.95 0.76
N PHE A 123 -0.51 8.74 -0.24
CA PHE A 123 0.06 8.68 -1.59
C PHE A 123 1.57 8.95 -1.60
N VAL A 124 2.02 10.00 -0.90
CA VAL A 124 3.45 10.34 -0.83
C VAL A 124 4.24 9.27 -0.10
N LEU A 125 3.79 8.83 1.07
CA LEU A 125 4.47 7.80 1.87
C LEU A 125 4.55 6.47 1.12
N SER A 126 3.42 6.00 0.57
CA SER A 126 3.37 4.73 -0.15
C SER A 126 4.18 4.75 -1.46
N SER A 127 4.17 5.87 -2.20
CA SER A 127 5.00 6.03 -3.39
C SER A 127 6.49 6.05 -3.05
N ALA A 128 6.87 6.75 -1.97
CA ALA A 128 8.25 6.78 -1.50
C ALA A 128 8.73 5.39 -1.08
N VAL A 129 7.93 4.65 -0.29
CA VAL A 129 8.28 3.28 0.11
C VAL A 129 8.33 2.35 -1.09
N ALA A 130 7.35 2.40 -2.00
CA ALA A 130 7.35 1.60 -3.22
C ALA A 130 8.60 1.85 -4.05
N TYR A 131 8.96 3.13 -4.24
CA TYR A 131 10.18 3.53 -4.95
C TYR A 131 11.45 3.02 -4.27
N LEU A 132 11.58 3.23 -2.96
CA LEU A 132 12.74 2.77 -2.18
C LEU A 132 12.87 1.25 -2.19
N SER A 133 11.75 0.52 -2.07
CA SER A 133 11.73 -0.94 -2.18
C SER A 133 12.08 -1.45 -3.58
N SER A 134 11.85 -0.64 -4.61
CA SER A 134 12.17 -0.99 -6.00
C SER A 134 13.62 -0.67 -6.38
N GLN A 135 14.24 0.31 -5.72
CA GLN A 135 15.57 0.83 -6.06
C GLN A 135 16.73 0.01 -5.49
N ARG A 136 16.50 -0.83 -4.47
CA ARG A 136 17.59 -1.54 -3.80
C ARG A 136 17.24 -2.99 -3.54
N SER A 137 17.99 -3.88 -4.19
CA SER A 137 18.17 -5.27 -3.74
C SER A 137 18.84 -5.37 -2.35
N ASN A 138 19.44 -4.29 -1.84
CA ASN A 138 20.28 -4.31 -0.61
C ASN A 138 19.89 -3.34 0.52
N ALA A 139 18.89 -2.46 0.36
CA ALA A 139 18.38 -1.69 1.52
C ALA A 139 17.20 -2.41 2.11
N VAL A 140 17.52 -3.21 3.11
CA VAL A 140 16.56 -3.61 4.12
C VAL A 140 16.11 -2.31 4.79
N MET A 141 14.91 -1.81 4.46
CA MET A 141 14.24 -0.86 5.34
C MET A 141 14.21 -1.54 6.71
N PRO A 142 14.72 -0.90 7.78
CA PRO A 142 14.75 -1.54 9.08
C PRO A 142 13.35 -2.04 9.43
N ILE A 143 13.23 -3.33 9.77
CA ILE A 143 11.93 -3.99 10.02
C ILE A 143 11.10 -3.18 11.04
N LEU A 144 11.78 -2.56 12.01
CA LEU A 144 11.17 -1.67 13.00
C LEU A 144 10.55 -0.41 12.38
N ALA A 145 11.26 0.26 11.46
CA ALA A 145 10.78 1.46 10.80
C ALA A 145 9.56 1.17 9.92
N GLU A 146 9.58 0.05 9.20
CA GLU A 146 8.45 -0.36 8.38
C GLU A 146 7.22 -0.75 9.21
N THR A 147 7.43 -1.50 10.29
CA THR A 147 6.35 -1.87 11.22
C THR A 147 5.73 -0.63 11.86
N GLY A 148 6.56 0.35 12.27
CA GLY A 148 6.07 1.63 12.77
C GLY A 148 5.26 2.40 11.75
N LEU A 149 5.75 2.51 10.50
CA LEU A 149 5.08 3.21 9.42
C LEU A 149 3.72 2.58 9.06
N THR A 150 3.67 1.25 8.90
CA THR A 150 2.43 0.54 8.57
C THR A 150 1.42 0.59 9.71
N THR A 151 1.87 0.58 10.97
CA THR A 151 1.01 0.82 12.14
C THR A 151 0.39 2.21 12.11
N LEU A 152 1.17 3.26 11.83
CA LEU A 152 0.68 4.63 11.72
C LEU A 152 -0.34 4.77 10.58
N LEU A 153 -0.05 4.18 9.41
CA LEU A 153 -0.97 4.16 8.28
C LEU A 153 -2.27 3.43 8.64
N LEU A 154 -2.20 2.29 9.32
CA LEU A 154 -3.38 1.56 9.76
C LEU A 154 -4.26 2.41 10.68
N ILE A 155 -3.68 3.02 11.71
CA ILE A 155 -4.41 3.91 12.63
C ILE A 155 -5.08 5.06 11.86
N MET A 156 -4.33 5.72 10.98
CA MET A 156 -4.85 6.80 10.16
C MET A 156 -6.02 6.36 9.28
N TRP A 157 -5.93 5.18 8.64
CA TRP A 157 -7.00 4.64 7.79
C TRP A 157 -8.20 4.13 8.59
N CYS A 158 -8.02 3.61 9.81
CA CYS A 158 -9.11 3.31 10.73
C CYS A 158 -9.96 4.57 10.99
N PHE A 159 -9.30 5.69 11.33
CA PHE A 159 -9.99 6.97 11.54
C PHE A 159 -10.58 7.51 10.24
N ALA A 160 -9.86 7.42 9.12
CA ALA A 160 -10.34 7.92 7.83
C ALA A 160 -11.61 7.19 7.38
N VAL A 161 -11.67 5.86 7.44
CA VAL A 161 -12.90 5.10 7.17
C VAL A 161 -14.01 5.56 8.10
N GLY A 162 -13.75 5.60 9.41
CA GLY A 162 -14.67 6.11 10.43
C GLY A 162 -15.30 7.46 10.07
N TYR A 163 -14.47 8.47 9.81
CA TYR A 163 -14.89 9.86 9.63
C TYR A 163 -15.37 10.20 8.23
N VAL A 164 -14.86 9.52 7.19
CA VAL A 164 -15.17 9.80 5.79
C VAL A 164 -16.41 9.03 5.34
N THR A 165 -16.62 7.80 5.79
CA THR A 165 -17.74 6.97 5.30
C THR A 165 -18.95 6.96 6.23
N PHE A 166 -18.79 7.14 7.54
CA PHE A 166 -19.92 7.04 8.49
C PHE A 166 -20.51 8.41 8.88
N GLY A 167 -21.83 8.44 8.98
CA GLY A 167 -22.62 9.61 9.37
C GLY A 167 -23.49 10.16 8.24
N LEU A 168 -24.60 10.79 8.62
CA LEU A 168 -25.60 11.32 7.67
C LEU A 168 -25.01 12.38 6.72
N THR A 169 -24.06 13.18 7.22
CA THR A 169 -23.41 14.27 6.49
C THR A 169 -21.95 13.96 6.14
N SER A 170 -21.63 12.68 5.93
CA SER A 170 -20.28 12.29 5.54
C SER A 170 -20.07 12.41 4.03
N PRO A 171 -18.92 12.92 3.54
CA PRO A 171 -18.69 13.04 2.10
C PRO A 171 -18.60 11.70 1.38
N GLY A 172 -18.23 10.63 2.08
CA GLY A 172 -18.22 9.27 1.58
C GLY A 172 -19.40 8.42 2.04
N SER A 173 -20.52 9.00 2.49
CA SER A 173 -21.68 8.21 2.95
C SER A 173 -22.42 7.52 1.80
N LYS A 174 -22.39 8.12 0.61
CA LYS A 174 -22.95 7.55 -0.61
C LYS A 174 -21.97 6.58 -1.25
N ILE A 175 -22.50 5.50 -1.83
CA ILE A 175 -21.71 4.48 -2.53
C ILE A 175 -21.17 5.09 -3.83
N GLY A 176 -19.86 5.33 -3.88
CA GLY A 176 -19.18 5.90 -5.04
C GLY A 176 -17.65 5.85 -4.88
N ASN A 177 -16.93 6.61 -5.70
CA ASN A 177 -15.47 6.52 -5.78
C ASN A 177 -14.78 6.76 -4.43
N LEU A 178 -15.22 7.77 -3.66
CA LEU A 178 -14.65 8.07 -2.35
C LEU A 178 -14.86 6.91 -1.37
N TYR A 179 -16.08 6.36 -1.30
CA TYR A 179 -16.39 5.21 -0.44
C TYR A 179 -15.49 4.01 -0.75
N PHE A 180 -15.49 3.53 -2.00
CA PHE A 180 -14.72 2.34 -2.37
C PHE A 180 -13.22 2.54 -2.24
N ALA A 181 -12.69 3.71 -2.65
CA ALA A 181 -11.27 4.01 -2.52
C ALA A 181 -10.83 4.01 -1.06
N THR A 182 -11.60 4.63 -0.16
CA THR A 182 -11.31 4.66 1.29
C THR A 182 -11.29 3.27 1.89
N TRP A 183 -12.23 2.39 1.54
CA TRP A 183 -12.25 0.99 2.00
C TRP A 183 -11.09 0.17 1.44
N ILE A 184 -10.76 0.32 0.14
CA ILE A 184 -9.61 -0.36 -0.47
C ILE A 184 -8.31 0.06 0.24
N SER A 185 -8.10 1.36 0.46
CA SER A 185 -6.92 1.85 1.16
C SER A 185 -6.81 1.31 2.58
N PHE A 186 -7.93 1.21 3.30
CA PHE A 186 -7.96 0.60 4.63
C PHE A 186 -7.60 -0.89 4.62
N ILE A 187 -8.20 -1.69 3.73
CA ILE A 187 -7.88 -3.12 3.60
C ILE A 187 -6.40 -3.32 3.25
N LEU A 188 -5.86 -2.49 2.35
CA LEU A 188 -4.44 -2.54 2.00
C LEU A 188 -3.54 -2.16 3.18
N ALA A 189 -3.92 -1.17 4.00
CA ALA A 189 -3.21 -0.82 5.22
C ALA A 189 -3.21 -1.97 6.24
N VAL A 190 -4.33 -2.67 6.41
CA VAL A 190 -4.43 -3.87 7.26
C VAL A 190 -3.49 -4.97 6.77
N PHE A 191 -3.46 -5.24 5.47
CA PHE A 191 -2.57 -6.25 4.91
C PHE A 191 -1.09 -5.88 5.01
N LEU A 192 -0.74 -4.62 4.77
CA LEU A 192 0.63 -4.14 4.94
C LEU A 192 1.09 -4.26 6.40
N PHE A 193 0.26 -3.86 7.35
CA PHE A 193 0.53 -4.04 8.78
C PHE A 193 0.70 -5.51 9.15
N GLY A 194 -0.22 -6.39 8.74
CA GLY A 194 -0.14 -7.82 9.05
C GLY A 194 1.14 -8.48 8.53
N GLN A 195 1.64 -8.04 7.37
CA GLN A 195 2.90 -8.51 6.83
C GLN A 195 4.11 -7.97 7.60
N ALA A 196 4.17 -6.67 7.84
CA ALA A 196 5.26 -6.06 8.60
C ALA A 196 5.34 -6.62 10.02
N PHE A 197 4.19 -6.84 10.66
CA PHE A 197 4.11 -7.45 11.98
C PHE A 197 4.64 -8.89 12.00
N ARG A 198 4.27 -9.70 10.99
CA ARG A 198 4.81 -11.06 10.86
C ARG A 198 6.32 -11.04 10.66
N ASP A 199 6.83 -10.18 9.78
CA ASP A 199 8.26 -10.03 9.53
C ASP A 199 9.01 -9.62 10.82
N TYR A 200 8.43 -8.72 11.63
CA TYR A 200 8.95 -8.30 12.92
C TYR A 200 9.02 -9.45 13.93
N VAL A 201 7.95 -10.23 14.08
CA VAL A 201 7.91 -11.37 14.99
C VAL A 201 8.91 -12.45 14.57
N SER A 202 8.95 -12.78 13.27
CA SER A 202 9.91 -13.76 12.73
C SER A 202 11.36 -13.31 12.93
N GLY A 203 11.67 -12.03 12.72
CA GLY A 203 13.00 -11.48 12.97
C GLY A 203 13.43 -11.62 14.43
N ARG A 204 12.51 -11.40 15.37
CA ARG A 204 12.78 -11.56 16.81
C ARG A 204 13.05 -13.01 17.21
N MET A 205 12.29 -13.96 16.66
CA MET A 205 12.50 -15.39 16.95
C MET A 205 13.88 -15.86 16.49
N ASN A 206 14.30 -15.46 15.27
CA ASN A 206 15.61 -15.81 14.74
C ASN A 206 16.77 -15.21 15.55
N ALA A 207 16.63 -13.97 16.02
CA ALA A 207 17.64 -13.31 16.85
C ALA A 207 17.84 -14.02 18.20
N ASN A 208 16.75 -14.50 18.82
CA ASN A 208 16.82 -15.25 20.07
C ASN A 208 17.51 -16.60 19.86
N SER A 209 17.16 -17.35 18.81
CA SER A 209 17.80 -18.64 18.51
C SER A 209 19.30 -18.53 18.21
N ALA A 210 19.75 -17.40 17.65
CA ALA A 210 21.18 -17.16 17.44
C ALA A 210 21.95 -16.85 18.73
N SER A 211 21.29 -16.27 19.74
CA SER A 211 21.90 -15.97 21.04
C SER A 211 22.04 -17.22 21.93
N ASP A 212 21.18 -18.22 21.73
CA ASP A 212 21.23 -19.51 22.44
C ASP A 212 22.15 -20.53 21.73
N GLY A 213 22.84 -20.12 20.66
CA GLY A 213 23.86 -20.93 20.01
C GLY A 213 24.90 -21.36 21.04
N PRO A 214 25.29 -22.65 21.06
CA PRO A 214 25.98 -23.25 22.18
C PRO A 214 27.23 -22.42 22.50
N THR A 215 27.29 -21.87 23.71
CA THR A 215 28.56 -21.63 24.39
C THR A 215 29.31 -22.93 24.22
N ALA A 216 30.23 -22.96 23.26
CA ALA A 216 31.13 -24.06 23.04
C ALA A 216 31.78 -24.27 24.40
N GLU A 217 31.28 -25.31 25.09
CA GLU A 217 31.98 -25.89 26.19
C GLU A 217 33.37 -26.17 25.66
N ASP A 218 34.30 -25.56 26.37
CA ASP A 218 35.73 -25.73 26.31
C ASP A 218 36.06 -27.17 26.76
N HIS A 219 35.53 -28.14 26.02
CA HIS A 219 35.88 -29.54 26.09
C HIS A 219 36.76 -29.85 24.87
N GLN A 220 37.90 -29.14 24.83
CA GLN A 220 39.14 -29.80 24.45
C GLN A 220 39.44 -30.91 25.48
N MET A 221 38.72 -32.03 25.38
CA MET A 221 39.32 -33.29 25.77
C MET A 221 40.35 -33.61 24.70
N HIS A 222 41.57 -33.21 25.00
CA HIS A 222 42.79 -33.60 24.34
C HIS A 222 42.88 -35.15 24.42
N GLU A 223 42.24 -35.83 23.47
CA GLU A 223 42.39 -37.26 23.30
C GLU A 223 43.77 -37.50 22.66
N SER A 224 44.75 -37.73 23.53
CA SER A 224 46.08 -38.23 23.21
C SER A 224 45.96 -39.53 22.41
N THR A 225 46.10 -39.44 21.09
CA THR A 225 46.28 -40.62 20.24
C THR A 225 47.76 -40.99 20.27
N PRO A 226 48.14 -42.19 20.73
CA PRO A 226 49.54 -42.61 20.78
C PRO A 226 50.09 -42.88 19.37
N GLU A 227 51.31 -42.41 19.13
CA GLU A 227 52.13 -42.73 17.96
C GLU A 227 52.32 -44.25 17.85
N ILE A 228 52.02 -44.81 16.68
CA ILE A 228 52.47 -46.15 16.29
C ILE A 228 53.69 -45.93 15.38
N PRO A 229 54.88 -46.42 15.75
CA PRO A 229 56.09 -46.27 14.96
C PRO A 229 56.10 -47.17 13.73
N ASP A 230 56.92 -46.73 12.77
CA ASP A 230 57.24 -47.29 11.46
C ASP A 230 57.37 -48.82 11.40
N ASP A 231 56.97 -49.37 10.25
CA ASP A 231 57.69 -50.49 9.66
C ASP A 231 57.89 -50.23 8.16
N ASP A 232 59.16 -50.00 7.82
CA ASP A 232 59.76 -50.31 6.52
C ASP A 232 59.19 -51.62 5.96
N GLN A 233 58.94 -51.71 4.64
CA GLN A 233 59.40 -52.83 3.79
C GLN A 233 59.16 -52.54 2.28
N ILE A 234 60.30 -52.29 1.60
CA ILE A 234 60.71 -52.72 0.24
C ILE A 234 59.94 -52.21 -0.98
#